data_AF-A0A2M7WVC6-F1
#
_entry.id   AF-A0A2M7WVC6-F1
#
_cell.length_a   1.000
_cell.length_b   1.000
_cell.length_c   1.000
_cell.angle_alpha   90.00
_cell.angle_beta   90.00
_cell.angle_gamma   90.00
#
_symmetry.space_group_name_H-M   'P 1'
#
loop_
_entity.id
_entity.type
_entity.pdbx_description
1 polymer ?
#
loop_
_entity_poly.entity_id
_entity_poly.type
_entity_poly.pdbx_seq_one_letter_code
_entity_poly.pdbx_strand_id
1 'polypeptide(L)' 'SLKKGGILYLVANRQLPYEHVLQAELQSCLKLIEADGFKVIQGIR' A
#
# COMPACT_ATOMS: atom_id res chain seq x y z
N SER A 1 11.21 3.14 -9.58
CA SER A 1 11.56 4.07 -8.48
C SER A 1 10.66 5.29 -8.56
N LEU A 2 9.73 5.48 -7.60
CA LEU A 2 8.85 6.67 -7.58
C LEU A 2 9.67 7.93 -7.27
N LYS A 3 9.26 9.11 -7.74
CA LYS A 3 9.87 10.38 -7.29
C LYS A 3 9.50 10.64 -5.82
N LYS A 4 10.25 11.50 -5.11
CA LYS A 4 9.85 11.96 -3.76
C LYS A 4 8.43 12.51 -3.79
N GLY A 5 7.57 12.05 -2.89
CA GLY A 5 6.14 12.40 -2.89
C GLY A 5 5.31 11.72 -3.99
N GLY A 6 5.89 10.76 -4.72
CA GLY A 6 5.16 9.93 -5.66
C GLY A 6 4.17 9.02 -4.93
N ILE A 7 2.97 8.88 -5.49
CA ILE A 7 1.88 8.11 -4.90
C ILE A 7 1.78 6.75 -5.61
N LEU A 8 1.76 5.69 -4.83
CA LEU A 8 1.49 4.33 -5.26
C LEU A 8 0.09 3.93 -4.81
N TYR A 9 -0.71 3.36 -5.71
CA TYR A 9 -1.94 2.67 -5.36
C TYR A 9 -1.76 1.18 -5.65
N LEU A 10 -1.93 0.35 -4.63
CA LEU A 10 -1.81 -1.09 -4.73
C LEU A 10 -3.14 -1.72 -4.29
N VAL A 11 -3.69 -2.58 -5.15
CA VAL A 11 -4.77 -3.49 -4.77
C VAL A 11 -4.16 -4.85 -4.49
N ALA A 12 -4.37 -5.38 -3.30
CA ALA A 12 -3.82 -6.66 -2.89
C ALA A 12 -4.88 -7.52 -2.20
N ASN A 13 -4.71 -8.83 -2.24
CA ASN A 13 -5.57 -9.75 -1.50
C ASN A 13 -5.35 -9.56 0.02
N ARG A 14 -6.44 -9.58 0.80
CA ARG A 14 -6.42 -9.33 2.26
C ARG A 14 -5.47 -10.27 3.00
N GLN A 15 -5.38 -11.51 2.53
CA GLN A 15 -4.59 -12.57 3.17
C GLN A 15 -3.07 -12.36 3.09
N LEU A 16 -2.60 -11.48 2.20
CA LEU A 16 -1.16 -11.25 2.02
C LEU A 16 -0.67 -10.09 2.92
N PRO A 17 0.44 -10.27 3.67
CA PRO A 17 0.95 -9.29 4.62
C PRO A 17 1.77 -8.18 3.94
N TYR A 18 1.21 -7.53 2.92
CA TYR A 18 1.91 -6.47 2.16
C TYR A 18 2.20 -5.21 2.96
N GLU A 19 1.45 -4.93 4.02
CA GLU A 19 1.64 -3.74 4.86
C GLU A 19 3.06 -3.68 5.43
N HIS A 20 3.65 -4.83 5.78
CA HIS A 20 4.97 -4.91 6.38
C HIS A 20 6.09 -4.59 5.37
N VAL A 21 5.96 -5.07 4.13
CA VAL A 21 6.91 -4.79 3.04
C VAL A 21 6.77 -3.34 2.59
N LEU A 22 5.54 -2.85 2.49
CA LEU A 22 5.27 -1.48 2.06
C LEU A 22 5.74 -0.46 3.10
N GLN A 23 5.57 -0.71 4.40
CA GLN A 23 6.11 0.15 5.46
C GLN A 23 7.65 0.20 5.48
N ALA A 24 8.33 -0.85 5.03
CA ALA A 24 9.80 -0.86 4.98
C ALA A 24 10.36 0.03 3.85
N GLU A 25 9.63 0.14 2.74
CA GLU A 25 10.09 0.78 1.50
C GLU A 25 9.45 2.17 1.25
N LEU A 26 8.33 2.47 1.88
CA LEU A 26 7.56 3.70 1.69
C LEU A 26 7.54 4.53 2.97
N GLN A 27 7.57 5.86 2.81
CA GLN A 27 7.51 6.79 3.94
C GLN A 27 6.16 6.74 4.66
N SER A 28 5.07 6.48 3.93
CA SER A 28 3.73 6.33 4.52
C SER A 28 2.90 5.33 3.75
N CYS A 29 2.13 4.52 4.48
CA CYS A 29 1.14 3.61 3.93
C CYS A 29 -0.21 3.79 4.61
N LEU A 30 -1.24 3.99 3.80
CA LEU A 30 -2.61 4.16 4.26
C LEU A 30 -3.51 3.15 3.57
N LYS A 31 -4.25 2.37 4.35
CA LYS A 31 -5.27 1.47 3.82
C LYS A 31 -6.54 2.28 3.53
N LEU A 32 -6.90 2.39 2.26
CA LEU A 32 -8.04 3.19 1.82
C LEU A 32 -9.35 2.42 1.90
N ILE A 33 -9.34 1.15 1.50
CA ILE A 33 -10.54 0.31 1.55
C ILE A 33 -10.15 -1.16 1.74
N GLU A 34 -11.03 -1.90 2.39
CA GLU A 34 -10.97 -3.36 2.49
C GLU A 34 -12.37 -3.90 2.20
N ALA A 35 -12.56 -4.56 1.07
CA ALA A 35 -13.85 -5.06 0.60
C ALA A 35 -13.65 -6.31 -0.27
N ASP A 36 -14.61 -7.23 -0.23
CA ASP A 36 -14.65 -8.43 -1.09
C ASP A 36 -13.39 -9.31 -1.06
N GLY A 37 -12.66 -9.31 0.06
CA GLY A 37 -11.41 -10.05 0.22
C GLY A 37 -10.17 -9.34 -0.35
N PHE A 38 -10.30 -8.11 -0.85
CA PHE A 38 -9.21 -7.27 -1.31
C PHE A 38 -9.03 -6.07 -0.39
N LYS A 39 -7.80 -5.55 -0.33
CA LYS A 39 -7.45 -4.28 0.33
C LYS A 39 -6.73 -3.38 -0.67
N VAL A 40 -7.09 -2.10 -0.62
CA VAL A 40 -6.40 -1.06 -1.38
C VAL A 40 -5.53 -0.28 -0.43
N ILE A 41 -4.26 -0.18 -0.76
CA ILE A 41 -3.24 0.51 0.02
C ILE A 41 -2.69 1.63 -0.84
N GLN A 42 -2.66 2.84 -0.27
CA GLN A 42 -1.97 3.99 -0.81
C GLN A 42 -0.62 4.13 -0.13
N GLY A 43 0.44 4.17 -0.93
CA GLY A 43 1.81 4.39 -0.50
C GLY A 43 2.33 5.75 -0.94
N ILE A 44 3.10 6.43 -0.11
CA ILE A 44 3.85 7.64 -0.46
C ILE A 44 5.33 7.38 -0.22
N ARG A 45 6.17 7.71 -1.21
CA ARG A 45 7.63 7.64 -1.09
C ARG A 45 8.23 8.85 -0.39
#